data_AF-A0A2D6CVU5-F1
#
_entry.id   AF-A0A2D6CVU5-F1
#
_cell.length_a   1.000
_cell.length_b   1.000
_cell.length_c   1.000
_cell.angle_alpha   90.00
_cell.angle_beta   90.00
_cell.angle_gamma   90.00
#
_symmetry.space_group_name_H-M   'P 1'
#
loop_
_entity.id
_entity.type
_entity.pdbx_description
1 polymer ?
#
loop_
_entity_poly.entity_id
_entity_poly.type
_entity_poly.pdbx_seq_one_letter_code
_entity_poly.pdbx_strand_id
1 'polypeptide(L)'
;MEWNEENYGRSHTASAWACTPYSAGWDGSAQHGEDLPASEELRAIYDEEMAMGEAPAWALDVLGRMIDPMSMCGHAMFPAPTNQILRAIGAQACPEFVLGCYTAPPDRKRRMLVVVFCLDAWAQEAPLAVAQAELAARRDGSDIDWASVVANVYAALGERSEAKALLVEHLISRLRWWVKTLTWFDDKRDVFQLDVYAGDVRGAGDDYGNPPFGDPYFAQLQLPRTQERAGRIRSLLPEATAARLIDAIESTWLCAPKVFRYVERIVHDIGVAEEGGEASERPAILQSRDSYPDFDDAQAWYERLVSDLTRWLDGDADAVPTLGQATPPKHWLVRLLRHKLELYVRHCTFGGLVAGAGSGANGSLRLAADDRSVDAAHMRHA
;
A
#
# COMPACT_ATOMS: atom_id res chain seq x y z
N MET A 1 3.16 12.69 -35.17
CA MET A 1 2.12 13.67 -34.76
C MET A 1 2.84 14.77 -33.98
N GLU A 2 2.41 16.05 -34.04
CA GLU A 2 3.15 17.15 -33.39
C GLU A 2 3.15 17.00 -31.85
N TRP A 3 4.25 17.35 -31.18
CA TRP A 3 4.34 17.40 -29.71
C TRP A 3 3.66 18.66 -29.17
N ASN A 4 2.43 18.50 -28.68
CA ASN A 4 1.64 19.55 -28.03
C ASN A 4 0.64 18.93 -27.05
N GLU A 5 0.01 19.77 -26.23
CA GLU A 5 -0.93 19.34 -25.18
C GLU A 5 -2.07 18.46 -25.72
N GLU A 6 -2.71 18.87 -26.82
CA GLU A 6 -3.85 18.16 -27.40
C GLU A 6 -3.47 16.76 -27.86
N ASN A 7 -2.37 16.64 -28.61
CA ASN A 7 -1.91 15.38 -29.15
C ASN A 7 -1.37 14.45 -28.05
N TYR A 8 -0.63 15.01 -27.10
CA TYR A 8 -0.16 14.27 -25.94
C TYR A 8 -1.32 13.73 -25.11
N GLY A 9 -2.33 14.57 -24.81
CA GLY A 9 -3.50 14.16 -24.05
C GLY A 9 -4.34 13.05 -24.69
N ARG A 10 -4.18 12.81 -26.01
CA ARG A 10 -4.80 11.69 -26.74
C ARG A 10 -3.93 10.43 -26.81
N SER A 11 -2.65 10.52 -26.44
CA SER A 11 -1.72 9.40 -26.46
C SER A 11 -1.95 8.45 -25.28
N HIS A 12 -1.56 7.19 -25.46
CA HIS A 12 -1.51 6.23 -24.36
C HIS A 12 -0.42 6.61 -23.35
N THR A 13 0.70 7.19 -23.81
CA THR A 13 1.78 7.70 -22.95
C THR A 13 1.25 8.64 -21.88
N ALA A 14 0.32 9.55 -22.19
CA ALA A 14 -0.24 10.48 -21.21
C ALA A 14 -0.97 9.80 -20.04
N SER A 15 -1.46 8.58 -20.22
CA SER A 15 -2.14 7.81 -19.17
C SER A 15 -1.20 7.04 -18.24
N ALA A 16 0.13 7.09 -18.44
CA ALA A 16 1.06 6.23 -17.69
C ALA A 16 1.47 6.77 -16.30
N TRP A 17 1.02 7.97 -15.95
CA TRP A 17 1.75 8.82 -15.00
C TRP A 17 1.08 8.97 -13.64
N ALA A 18 0.07 8.16 -13.30
CA ALA A 18 -0.55 8.24 -11.98
C ALA A 18 0.51 8.19 -10.86
N CYS A 19 0.28 9.02 -9.84
CA CYS A 19 1.17 9.18 -8.69
C CYS A 19 2.59 9.70 -9.03
N THR A 20 2.76 10.48 -10.10
CA THR A 20 4.02 11.16 -10.45
C THR A 20 3.79 12.67 -10.65
N PRO A 21 4.82 13.53 -10.68
CA PRO A 21 4.68 14.93 -11.08
C PRO A 21 3.89 15.15 -12.38
N TYR A 22 3.99 14.23 -13.34
CA TYR A 22 3.29 14.32 -14.61
C TYR A 22 1.79 14.05 -14.52
N SER A 23 1.26 13.47 -13.44
CA SER A 23 -0.19 13.37 -13.23
C SER A 23 -0.87 14.73 -13.04
N ALA A 24 -0.10 15.78 -12.73
CA ALA A 24 -0.61 17.16 -12.70
C ALA A 24 -0.91 17.73 -14.10
N GLY A 25 -0.54 17.00 -15.16
CA GLY A 25 -0.80 17.39 -16.55
C GLY A 25 0.27 18.32 -17.13
N TRP A 26 -0.01 18.78 -18.35
CA TRP A 26 0.92 19.53 -19.21
C TRP A 26 1.55 20.72 -18.48
N ASP A 27 0.74 21.67 -18.01
CA ASP A 27 1.23 22.86 -17.29
C ASP A 27 1.46 22.62 -15.79
N GLY A 28 0.77 21.64 -15.20
CA GLY A 28 0.80 21.40 -13.75
C GLY A 28 2.11 20.76 -13.27
N SER A 29 2.77 19.99 -14.13
CA SER A 29 4.01 19.27 -13.80
C SER A 29 5.12 20.18 -13.23
N ALA A 30 5.25 21.41 -13.75
CA ALA A 30 6.33 22.34 -13.36
C ALA A 30 6.28 22.72 -11.88
N GLN A 31 5.09 22.70 -11.27
CA GLN A 31 4.90 22.97 -9.84
C GLN A 31 5.53 21.89 -8.95
N HIS A 32 5.79 20.72 -9.52
CA HIS A 32 6.37 19.55 -8.87
C HIS A 32 7.82 19.30 -9.32
N GLY A 33 8.47 20.28 -9.95
CA GLY A 33 9.88 20.21 -10.32
C GLY A 33 10.16 19.41 -11.60
N GLU A 34 9.14 19.15 -12.41
CA GLU A 34 9.27 18.49 -13.72
C GLU A 34 8.60 19.34 -14.80
N ASP A 35 9.22 19.59 -15.95
CA ASP A 35 8.59 20.34 -17.04
C ASP A 35 8.20 19.37 -18.16
N LEU A 36 6.94 18.95 -18.17
CA LEU A 36 6.43 18.02 -19.18
C LEU A 36 6.62 18.56 -20.61
N PRO A 37 6.18 19.79 -20.97
CA PRO A 37 6.38 20.35 -22.31
C PRO A 37 7.85 20.35 -22.78
N ALA A 38 8.78 20.61 -21.85
CA ALA A 38 10.22 20.66 -22.10
C ALA A 38 10.94 19.31 -21.93
N SER A 39 10.27 18.26 -21.47
CA SER A 39 10.87 16.95 -21.21
C SER A 39 11.24 16.23 -22.51
N GLU A 40 12.55 16.18 -22.81
CA GLU A 40 13.07 15.44 -23.97
C GLU A 40 12.75 13.94 -23.89
N GLU A 41 12.80 13.38 -22.67
CA GLU A 41 12.53 11.97 -22.45
C GLU A 41 11.06 11.62 -22.72
N LEU A 42 10.11 12.43 -22.22
CA LEU A 42 8.69 12.21 -22.52
C LEU A 42 8.37 12.39 -24.00
N ARG A 43 9.00 13.39 -24.65
CA ARG A 43 8.84 13.57 -26.09
C ARG A 43 9.32 12.34 -26.85
N ALA A 44 10.47 11.78 -26.46
CA ALA A 44 11.00 10.57 -27.09
C ALA A 44 10.12 9.33 -26.86
N ILE A 45 9.55 9.16 -25.66
CA ILE A 45 8.57 8.10 -25.38
C ILE A 45 7.32 8.26 -26.25
N TYR A 46 6.80 9.48 -26.37
CA TYR A 46 5.66 9.78 -27.23
C TYR A 46 5.99 9.54 -28.72
N ASP A 47 7.17 9.94 -29.18
CA ASP A 47 7.61 9.70 -30.56
C ASP A 47 7.72 8.20 -30.88
N GLU A 48 8.16 7.38 -29.92
CA GLU A 48 8.15 5.91 -30.06
C GLU A 48 6.72 5.35 -30.19
N GLU A 49 5.78 5.82 -29.36
CA GLU A 49 4.36 5.44 -29.49
C GLU A 49 3.84 5.79 -30.88
N MET A 50 4.09 7.02 -31.35
CA MET A 50 3.64 7.49 -32.65
C MET A 50 4.28 6.73 -33.81
N ALA A 51 5.55 6.33 -33.69
CA ALA A 51 6.27 5.56 -34.70
C ALA A 51 5.81 4.09 -34.76
N MET A 52 5.40 3.52 -33.63
CA MET A 52 4.86 2.16 -33.55
C MET A 52 3.49 2.04 -34.22
N GLY A 53 2.69 3.11 -34.23
CA GLY A 53 1.32 3.09 -34.72
C GLY A 53 0.36 2.54 -33.67
N GLU A 54 -0.47 1.56 -34.05
CA GLU A 54 -1.44 0.97 -33.13
C GLU A 54 -0.73 0.06 -32.09
N ALA A 55 -0.84 0.41 -30.81
CA ALA A 55 -0.33 -0.41 -29.72
C ALA A 55 -1.13 -1.72 -29.59
N PRO A 56 -0.47 -2.88 -29.46
CA PRO A 56 -1.20 -4.13 -29.31
C PRO A 56 -1.96 -4.18 -27.97
N ALA A 57 -3.12 -4.86 -27.96
CA ALA A 57 -4.01 -4.92 -26.79
C ALA A 57 -3.29 -5.33 -25.49
N TRP A 58 -2.38 -6.31 -25.55
CA TRP A 58 -1.62 -6.74 -24.37
C TRP A 58 -0.76 -5.62 -23.77
N ALA A 59 -0.23 -4.72 -24.61
CA ALA A 59 0.61 -3.62 -24.16
C ALA A 59 -0.23 -2.55 -23.48
N LEU A 60 -1.41 -2.28 -24.03
CA LEU A 60 -2.42 -1.41 -23.41
C LEU A 60 -2.90 -1.97 -22.08
N ASP A 61 -3.11 -3.29 -21.99
CA ASP A 61 -3.47 -3.95 -20.72
C ASP A 61 -2.34 -3.81 -19.69
N VAL A 62 -1.07 -4.05 -20.06
CA VAL A 62 0.07 -3.88 -19.15
C VAL A 62 0.22 -2.43 -18.71
N LEU A 63 0.05 -1.48 -19.63
CA LEU A 63 0.08 -0.05 -19.32
C LEU A 63 -1.01 0.31 -18.30
N GLY A 64 -2.28 0.10 -18.64
CA GLY A 64 -3.42 0.55 -17.84
C GLY A 64 -3.62 -0.25 -16.55
N ARG A 65 -3.24 -1.53 -16.52
CA ARG A 65 -3.47 -2.38 -15.34
C ARG A 65 -2.26 -2.51 -14.43
N MET A 66 -1.05 -2.23 -14.90
CA MET A 66 0.17 -2.49 -14.12
C MET A 66 1.13 -1.30 -14.02
N ILE A 67 1.41 -0.59 -15.12
CA ILE A 67 2.37 0.53 -15.10
C ILE A 67 1.72 1.80 -14.54
N ASP A 68 0.56 2.20 -15.07
CA ASP A 68 -0.14 3.39 -14.59
C ASP A 68 -0.50 3.26 -13.10
N PRO A 69 -1.17 2.20 -12.64
CA PRO A 69 -1.51 2.05 -11.23
C PRO A 69 -0.32 1.65 -10.35
N MET A 70 0.93 1.64 -10.83
CA MET A 70 2.06 1.23 -10.00
C MET A 70 2.13 2.02 -8.68
N SER A 71 2.28 1.30 -7.56
CA SER A 71 2.21 1.88 -6.22
C SER A 71 3.46 2.68 -5.86
N MET A 72 3.32 3.94 -5.45
CA MET A 72 4.42 4.77 -4.94
C MET A 72 4.76 4.51 -3.46
N CYS A 73 3.81 4.03 -2.66
CA CYS A 73 3.86 4.08 -1.19
C CYS A 73 4.67 2.95 -0.50
N GLY A 74 5.40 2.14 -1.28
CA GLY A 74 5.99 0.89 -0.81
C GLY A 74 4.92 -0.19 -0.58
N HIS A 75 5.18 -1.40 -1.07
CA HIS A 75 4.25 -2.52 -0.95
C HIS A 75 4.85 -3.60 -0.04
N ALA A 76 4.04 -4.28 0.77
CA ALA A 76 4.48 -5.40 1.61
C ALA A 76 5.06 -6.61 0.82
N MET A 77 5.02 -6.55 -0.52
CA MET A 77 5.56 -7.56 -1.41
C MET A 77 6.68 -7.01 -2.30
N PHE A 78 7.20 -5.81 -2.02
CA PHE A 78 8.32 -5.28 -2.78
C PHE A 78 9.46 -6.31 -2.84
N PRO A 79 10.09 -6.55 -4.01
CA PRO A 79 9.87 -5.90 -5.32
C PRO A 79 8.92 -6.65 -6.28
N ALA A 80 8.11 -7.59 -5.79
CA ALA A 80 7.31 -8.50 -6.62
C ALA A 80 6.37 -7.82 -7.63
N PRO A 81 5.64 -6.73 -7.32
CA PRO A 81 4.81 -6.02 -8.31
C PRO A 81 5.61 -5.55 -9.54
N THR A 82 6.75 -4.90 -9.33
CA THR A 82 7.61 -4.42 -10.43
C THR A 82 8.18 -5.58 -11.24
N ASN A 83 8.61 -6.67 -10.58
CA ASN A 83 9.05 -7.87 -11.28
C ASN A 83 7.94 -8.52 -12.11
N GLN A 84 6.68 -8.41 -11.68
CA GLN A 84 5.53 -8.90 -12.45
C GLN A 84 5.33 -8.09 -13.74
N ILE A 85 5.54 -6.78 -13.71
CA ILE A 85 5.49 -5.92 -14.91
C ILE A 85 6.53 -6.38 -15.92
N LEU A 86 7.78 -6.61 -15.50
CA LEU A 86 8.85 -7.08 -16.39
C LEU A 86 8.49 -8.44 -17.04
N ARG A 87 7.92 -9.36 -16.26
CA ARG A 87 7.44 -10.65 -16.78
C ARG A 87 6.30 -10.48 -17.79
N ALA A 88 5.35 -9.58 -17.51
CA ALA A 88 4.22 -9.30 -18.39
C ALA A 88 4.68 -8.70 -19.73
N ILE A 89 5.60 -7.74 -19.69
CA ILE A 89 6.23 -7.18 -20.90
C ILE A 89 6.99 -8.27 -21.66
N GLY A 90 7.83 -9.04 -20.97
CA GLY A 90 8.62 -10.10 -21.59
C GLY A 90 7.77 -11.17 -22.28
N ALA A 91 6.71 -11.61 -21.61
CA ALA A 91 5.73 -12.58 -22.10
C ALA A 91 4.73 -11.98 -23.12
N GLN A 92 4.68 -10.66 -23.27
CA GLN A 92 3.71 -9.94 -24.10
C GLN A 92 2.27 -10.28 -23.73
N ALA A 93 1.99 -10.36 -22.43
CA ALA A 93 0.69 -10.72 -21.90
C ALA A 93 0.50 -10.12 -20.51
N CYS A 94 -0.64 -9.44 -20.30
CA CYS A 94 -1.05 -9.05 -18.95
C CYS A 94 -1.52 -10.29 -18.19
N PRO A 95 -1.04 -10.55 -16.96
CA PRO A 95 -1.56 -11.65 -16.15
C PRO A 95 -3.02 -11.42 -15.80
N GLU A 96 -3.74 -12.50 -15.51
CA GLU A 96 -5.11 -12.42 -15.00
C GLU A 96 -5.16 -11.61 -13.69
N PHE A 97 -4.22 -11.89 -12.78
CA PHE A 97 -4.07 -11.24 -11.48
C PHE A 97 -2.87 -10.30 -11.44
N VAL A 98 -3.08 -9.04 -11.07
CA VAL A 98 -2.02 -8.03 -10.90
C VAL A 98 -1.70 -7.85 -9.43
N LEU A 99 -0.42 -7.98 -9.09
CA LEU A 99 0.17 -7.61 -7.81
C LEU A 99 0.38 -6.09 -7.80
N GLY A 100 -0.17 -5.39 -6.81
CA GLY A 100 -0.11 -3.94 -6.73
C GLY A 100 -0.78 -3.43 -5.46
N CYS A 101 -1.14 -2.15 -5.38
CA CYS A 101 -1.96 -1.68 -4.26
C CYS A 101 -3.20 -2.56 -4.11
N TYR A 102 -3.65 -2.65 -2.86
CA TYR A 102 -4.82 -3.44 -2.51
C TYR A 102 -4.69 -4.96 -2.74
N THR A 103 -3.47 -5.47 -2.83
CA THR A 103 -3.18 -6.91 -2.77
C THR A 103 -2.54 -7.27 -1.44
N ALA A 104 -2.96 -8.39 -0.84
CA ALA A 104 -2.36 -8.88 0.40
C ALA A 104 -2.37 -10.41 0.46
N PRO A 105 -1.24 -11.04 0.81
CA PRO A 105 -1.15 -12.49 0.87
C PRO A 105 -2.01 -13.08 2.00
N PRO A 106 -2.44 -14.35 1.88
CA PRO A 106 -3.35 -14.99 2.83
C PRO A 106 -2.83 -15.00 4.25
N ASP A 107 -1.53 -15.22 4.45
CA ASP A 107 -0.93 -15.23 5.80
C ASP A 107 -1.02 -13.86 6.47
N ARG A 108 -0.90 -12.77 5.70
CA ARG A 108 -1.07 -11.40 6.21
C ARG A 108 -2.53 -11.14 6.60
N LYS A 109 -3.49 -11.63 5.81
CA LYS A 109 -4.92 -11.56 6.13
C LYS A 109 -5.28 -12.38 7.37
N ARG A 110 -4.80 -13.63 7.46
CA ARG A 110 -4.98 -14.51 8.63
C ARG A 110 -4.42 -13.87 9.89
N ARG A 111 -3.20 -13.36 9.81
CA ARG A 111 -2.57 -12.63 10.91
C ARG A 111 -3.41 -11.43 11.35
N MET A 112 -3.90 -10.64 10.39
CA MET A 112 -4.79 -9.52 10.70
C MET A 112 -6.10 -9.97 11.36
N LEU A 113 -6.67 -11.11 10.98
CA LEU A 113 -7.85 -11.67 11.66
C LEU A 113 -7.57 -12.08 13.10
N VAL A 114 -6.38 -12.59 13.40
CA VAL A 114 -5.98 -12.89 14.79
C VAL A 114 -5.84 -11.61 15.61
N VAL A 115 -5.26 -10.54 15.03
CA VAL A 115 -5.20 -9.22 15.67
C VAL A 115 -6.62 -8.67 15.93
N VAL A 116 -7.49 -8.74 14.93
CA VAL A 116 -8.91 -8.36 15.06
C VAL A 116 -9.60 -9.14 16.17
N PHE A 117 -9.35 -10.46 16.27
CA PHE A 117 -9.90 -11.27 17.36
C PHE A 117 -9.45 -10.77 18.74
N CYS A 118 -8.17 -10.42 18.91
CA CYS A 118 -7.67 -9.88 20.19
C CYS A 118 -8.42 -8.59 20.58
N LEU A 119 -8.63 -7.71 19.58
CA LEU A 119 -9.35 -6.45 19.76
C LEU A 119 -10.83 -6.67 20.06
N ASP A 120 -11.49 -7.60 19.35
CA ASP A 120 -12.89 -7.99 19.63
C ASP A 120 -13.05 -8.52 21.05
N ALA A 121 -12.16 -9.43 21.47
CA ALA A 121 -12.21 -10.02 22.80
C ALA A 121 -12.10 -8.95 23.89
N TRP A 122 -11.18 -7.99 23.73
CA TRP A 122 -11.08 -6.85 24.65
C TRP A 122 -12.34 -5.96 24.61
N ALA A 123 -12.84 -5.63 23.42
CA ALA A 123 -14.01 -4.76 23.25
C ALA A 123 -15.29 -5.35 23.86
N GLN A 124 -15.42 -6.69 23.83
CA GLN A 124 -16.51 -7.48 24.41
C GLN A 124 -16.27 -7.86 25.88
N GLU A 125 -15.23 -7.32 26.53
CA GLU A 125 -14.91 -7.57 27.94
C GLU A 125 -14.68 -9.07 28.24
N ALA A 126 -14.20 -9.83 27.26
CA ALA A 126 -13.89 -11.23 27.44
C ALA A 126 -12.70 -11.38 28.42
N PRO A 127 -12.76 -12.31 29.40
CA PRO A 127 -11.64 -12.53 30.31
C PRO A 127 -10.36 -12.90 29.55
N LEU A 128 -9.22 -12.32 29.95
CA LEU A 128 -7.92 -12.55 29.31
C LEU A 128 -7.61 -14.04 29.12
N ALA A 129 -7.84 -14.85 30.16
CA ALA A 129 -7.61 -16.29 30.12
C ALA A 129 -8.46 -17.02 29.07
N VAL A 130 -9.69 -16.55 28.82
CA VAL A 130 -10.58 -17.12 27.79
C VAL A 130 -10.06 -16.77 26.40
N ALA A 131 -9.69 -15.51 26.17
CA ALA A 131 -9.13 -15.06 24.89
C ALA A 131 -7.81 -15.77 24.56
N GLN A 132 -6.93 -15.97 25.54
CA GLN A 132 -5.69 -16.71 25.38
C GLN A 132 -5.94 -18.20 25.08
N ALA A 133 -6.87 -18.85 25.78
CA ALA A 133 -7.21 -20.25 25.55
C ALA A 133 -7.76 -20.49 24.13
N GLU A 134 -8.61 -19.58 23.65
CA GLU A 134 -9.17 -19.64 22.29
C GLU A 134 -8.07 -19.55 21.23
N LEU A 135 -7.11 -18.63 21.35
CA LEU A 135 -6.00 -18.56 20.39
C LEU A 135 -5.04 -19.74 20.49
N ALA A 136 -4.74 -20.22 21.70
CA ALA A 136 -3.89 -21.41 21.89
C ALA A 136 -4.50 -22.65 21.21
N ALA A 137 -5.84 -22.74 21.14
CA ALA A 137 -6.53 -23.83 20.47
C ALA A 137 -6.44 -23.78 18.94
N ARG A 138 -6.21 -22.60 18.33
CA ARG A 138 -6.27 -22.42 16.86
C ARG A 138 -5.10 -23.05 16.10
N ARG A 139 -3.98 -23.37 16.76
CA ARG A 139 -2.78 -24.03 16.20
C ARG A 139 -2.54 -23.67 14.72
N ASP A 140 -2.20 -22.42 14.46
CA ASP A 140 -2.04 -21.90 13.09
C ASP A 140 -0.66 -22.19 12.46
N GLY A 141 0.22 -22.89 13.18
CA GLY A 141 1.56 -23.24 12.72
C GLY A 141 2.56 -22.08 12.73
N SER A 142 2.18 -20.91 13.25
CA SER A 142 3.08 -19.77 13.40
C SER A 142 4.02 -19.92 14.60
N ASP A 143 5.15 -19.20 14.57
CA ASP A 143 6.10 -19.04 15.67
C ASP A 143 5.73 -17.89 16.62
N ILE A 144 4.55 -17.29 16.44
CA ILE A 144 4.05 -16.18 17.23
C ILE A 144 3.45 -16.72 18.53
N ASP A 145 3.87 -16.17 19.66
CA ASP A 145 3.22 -16.45 20.94
C ASP A 145 1.94 -15.62 21.06
N TRP A 146 0.86 -16.16 20.50
CA TRP A 146 -0.45 -15.52 20.51
C TRP A 146 -1.01 -15.27 21.92
N ALA A 147 -0.65 -16.08 22.91
CA ALA A 147 -1.08 -15.85 24.29
C ALA A 147 -0.43 -14.59 24.87
N SER A 148 0.87 -14.39 24.60
CA SER A 148 1.57 -13.15 24.95
C SER A 148 1.04 -11.95 24.16
N VAL A 149 0.73 -12.11 22.88
CA VAL A 149 0.14 -11.03 22.06
C VAL A 149 -1.19 -10.54 22.65
N VAL A 150 -2.10 -11.44 23.03
CA VAL A 150 -3.39 -11.05 23.65
C VAL A 150 -3.14 -10.29 24.95
N ALA A 151 -2.26 -10.81 25.82
CA ALA A 151 -1.93 -10.15 27.08
C ALA A 151 -1.37 -8.73 26.86
N ASN A 152 -0.49 -8.57 25.87
CA ASN A 152 0.09 -7.29 25.52
C ASN A 152 -0.94 -6.31 24.94
N VAL A 153 -1.87 -6.78 24.11
CA VAL A 153 -2.97 -5.94 23.59
C VAL A 153 -3.88 -5.48 24.73
N TYR A 154 -4.26 -6.38 25.64
CA TYR A 154 -5.09 -6.03 26.80
C TYR A 154 -4.38 -5.02 27.70
N ALA A 155 -3.10 -5.24 27.99
CA ALA A 155 -2.30 -4.32 28.80
C ALA A 155 -2.15 -2.95 28.13
N ALA A 156 -1.92 -2.91 26.82
CA ALA A 156 -1.79 -1.66 26.07
C ALA A 156 -3.08 -0.84 26.04
N LEU A 157 -4.24 -1.50 25.91
CA LEU A 157 -5.54 -0.81 25.91
C LEU A 157 -5.98 -0.38 27.33
N GLY A 158 -5.58 -1.14 28.35
CA GLY A 158 -5.87 -0.88 29.75
C GLY A 158 -7.37 -1.05 30.08
N GLU A 159 -7.84 -0.28 31.06
CA GLU A 159 -9.25 -0.25 31.46
C GLU A 159 -10.13 0.27 30.32
N ARG A 160 -11.30 -0.37 30.16
CA ARG A 160 -12.27 -0.06 29.12
C ARG A 160 -13.11 1.16 29.50
N SER A 161 -13.16 2.14 28.62
CA SER A 161 -14.11 3.26 28.65
C SER A 161 -14.99 3.25 27.40
N GLU A 162 -16.05 4.07 27.38
CA GLU A 162 -16.90 4.24 26.18
C GLU A 162 -16.07 4.74 24.99
N ALA A 163 -15.19 5.72 25.20
CA ALA A 163 -14.37 6.31 24.13
C ALA A 163 -13.38 5.29 23.55
N LYS A 164 -12.67 4.53 24.41
CA LYS A 164 -11.74 3.50 23.96
C LYS A 164 -12.45 2.35 23.25
N ALA A 165 -13.62 1.91 23.75
CA ALA A 165 -14.42 0.89 23.09
C ALA A 165 -14.81 1.30 21.66
N LEU A 166 -15.30 2.54 21.48
CA LEU A 166 -15.65 3.06 20.15
C LEU A 166 -14.44 3.18 19.21
N LEU A 167 -13.27 3.59 19.73
CA LEU A 167 -12.03 3.63 18.94
C LEU A 167 -11.60 2.23 18.50
N VAL A 168 -11.63 1.24 19.40
CA VAL A 168 -11.31 -0.16 19.08
C VAL A 168 -12.31 -0.73 18.07
N GLU A 169 -13.61 -0.48 18.23
CA GLU A 169 -14.62 -0.87 17.23
C GLU A 169 -14.40 -0.23 15.86
N HIS A 170 -13.98 1.04 15.83
CA HIS A 170 -13.65 1.73 14.59
C HIS A 170 -12.43 1.10 13.92
N LEU A 171 -11.38 0.78 14.68
CA LEU A 171 -10.21 0.05 14.20
C LEU A 171 -10.58 -1.36 13.69
N ILE A 172 -11.32 -2.14 14.46
CA ILE A 172 -11.80 -3.48 14.05
C ILE A 172 -12.55 -3.41 12.72
N SER A 173 -13.47 -2.44 12.59
CA SER A 173 -14.23 -2.20 11.37
C SER A 173 -13.31 -1.97 10.17
N ARG A 174 -12.25 -1.16 10.35
CA ARG A 174 -11.28 -0.85 9.31
C ARG A 174 -10.39 -2.03 8.94
N LEU A 175 -9.91 -2.79 9.93
CA LEU A 175 -9.05 -3.95 9.69
C LEU A 175 -9.83 -5.09 9.00
N ARG A 176 -11.08 -5.34 9.41
CA ARG A 176 -11.97 -6.30 8.76
C ARG A 176 -12.29 -5.90 7.32
N TRP A 177 -12.49 -4.59 7.06
CA TRP A 177 -12.65 -4.08 5.70
C TRP A 177 -11.48 -4.54 4.82
N TRP A 178 -10.24 -4.29 5.26
CA TRP A 178 -9.07 -4.66 4.47
C TRP A 178 -8.86 -6.15 4.27
N VAL A 179 -9.15 -6.98 5.29
CA VAL A 179 -9.09 -8.44 5.12
C VAL A 179 -10.02 -8.89 3.99
N LYS A 180 -11.22 -8.30 3.92
CA LYS A 180 -12.25 -8.65 2.94
C LYS A 180 -12.02 -8.05 1.56
N THR A 181 -11.55 -6.81 1.47
CA THR A 181 -11.47 -6.07 0.21
C THR A 181 -10.13 -6.15 -0.50
N LEU A 182 -9.05 -6.48 0.21
CA LEU A 182 -7.79 -6.75 -0.49
C LEU A 182 -7.91 -8.09 -1.21
N THR A 183 -7.29 -8.23 -2.38
CA THR A 183 -7.39 -9.46 -3.19
C THR A 183 -6.14 -10.31 -3.08
N TRP A 184 -6.30 -11.63 -3.22
CA TRP A 184 -5.23 -12.58 -3.47
C TRP A 184 -5.62 -13.58 -4.57
N PHE A 185 -4.64 -14.24 -5.18
CA PHE A 185 -4.81 -15.16 -6.30
C PHE A 185 -5.88 -16.24 -6.04
N ASP A 186 -5.81 -16.89 -4.87
CA ASP A 186 -6.71 -17.99 -4.51
C ASP A 186 -7.98 -17.55 -3.77
N ASP A 187 -7.98 -16.35 -3.18
CA ASP A 187 -9.14 -15.90 -2.43
C ASP A 187 -10.08 -15.01 -3.22
N LYS A 188 -9.61 -14.17 -4.16
CA LYS A 188 -10.43 -13.25 -4.98
C LYS A 188 -11.59 -12.54 -4.24
N ARG A 189 -11.47 -12.36 -2.91
CA ARG A 189 -12.53 -11.94 -1.94
C ARG A 189 -13.65 -12.96 -1.63
N ASP A 190 -13.58 -14.17 -2.16
CA ASP A 190 -14.51 -15.29 -1.97
C ASP A 190 -14.27 -16.07 -0.66
N VAL A 191 -13.02 -16.24 -0.22
CA VAL A 191 -12.70 -17.03 1.00
C VAL A 191 -13.08 -16.30 2.29
N PHE A 192 -12.85 -15.00 2.34
CA PHE A 192 -13.15 -14.18 3.52
C PHE A 192 -14.55 -13.54 3.48
N GLN A 193 -15.33 -13.87 2.43
CA GLN A 193 -16.68 -13.42 2.06
C GLN A 193 -17.02 -11.96 2.39
N LEU A 194 -17.60 -11.27 1.41
CA LEU A 194 -18.21 -9.95 1.56
C LEU A 194 -19.52 -10.03 2.36
N ASP A 195 -19.48 -10.59 3.57
CA ASP A 195 -20.63 -10.64 4.44
C ASP A 195 -20.96 -9.24 4.96
N VAL A 196 -22.07 -8.71 4.45
CA VAL A 196 -23.09 -7.89 5.13
C VAL A 196 -22.54 -6.80 6.07
N TYR A 197 -21.50 -6.08 5.66
CA TYR A 197 -21.45 -4.65 5.98
C TYR A 197 -22.39 -3.99 4.98
N ALA A 198 -23.49 -3.42 5.48
CA ALA A 198 -24.55 -2.84 4.65
C ALA A 198 -23.97 -1.91 3.57
N GLY A 199 -24.03 -2.34 2.31
CA GLY A 199 -23.56 -1.58 1.15
C GLY A 199 -22.75 -2.47 0.21
N ASP A 200 -23.23 -2.61 -1.02
CA ASP A 200 -22.50 -3.25 -2.12
C ASP A 200 -21.08 -2.68 -2.21
N VAL A 201 -20.07 -3.55 -2.11
CA VAL A 201 -18.64 -3.19 -2.17
C VAL A 201 -18.13 -3.04 -3.61
N ARG A 202 -19.01 -3.16 -4.60
CA ARG A 202 -18.77 -2.58 -5.92
C ARG A 202 -18.85 -1.06 -5.76
N GLY A 203 -17.80 -0.49 -5.16
CA GLY A 203 -17.63 0.95 -5.07
C GLY A 203 -17.82 1.57 -6.44
N ALA A 204 -18.29 2.81 -6.48
CA ALA A 204 -18.29 3.63 -7.69
C ALA A 204 -16.88 4.12 -8.07
N GLY A 205 -15.84 3.33 -7.74
CA GLY A 205 -14.44 3.66 -7.95
C GLY A 205 -13.95 3.15 -9.30
N ASP A 206 -12.86 3.74 -9.77
CA ASP A 206 -12.23 3.38 -11.04
C ASP A 206 -11.73 1.93 -11.04
N ASP A 207 -11.61 1.35 -12.24
CA ASP A 207 -11.06 0.00 -12.46
C ASP A 207 -9.55 -0.02 -12.12
N TYR A 208 -9.21 -0.18 -10.84
CA TYR A 208 -7.82 -0.21 -10.41
C TYR A 208 -7.25 -1.64 -10.42
N GLY A 209 -6.32 -1.90 -11.34
CA GLY A 209 -5.47 -3.11 -11.41
C GLY A 209 -6.20 -4.42 -11.79
N ASN A 210 -7.11 -4.88 -10.93
CA ASN A 210 -7.93 -6.08 -11.12
C ASN A 210 -9.40 -5.69 -11.35
N PRO A 211 -9.81 -5.43 -12.61
CA PRO A 211 -11.06 -4.72 -12.97
C PRO A 211 -12.37 -5.29 -12.39
N PRO A 212 -12.58 -6.62 -12.21
CA PRO A 212 -13.86 -7.07 -11.64
C PRO A 212 -14.04 -6.68 -10.16
N PHE A 213 -13.01 -6.13 -9.50
CA PHE A 213 -13.01 -5.90 -8.07
C PHE A 213 -13.12 -4.42 -7.66
N GLY A 214 -12.96 -3.46 -8.59
CA GLY A 214 -13.01 -2.00 -8.33
C GLY A 214 -12.03 -1.49 -7.26
N ASP A 215 -11.83 -0.18 -7.17
CA ASP A 215 -11.08 0.41 -6.05
C ASP A 215 -11.92 0.33 -4.75
N PRO A 216 -11.48 -0.43 -3.72
CA PRO A 216 -12.19 -0.50 -2.45
C PRO A 216 -11.92 0.71 -1.54
N TYR A 217 -11.20 1.73 -2.00
CA TYR A 217 -10.79 2.83 -1.14
C TYR A 217 -12.00 3.65 -0.65
N PHE A 218 -11.98 3.94 0.66
CA PHE A 218 -12.95 4.76 1.40
C PHE A 218 -14.45 4.40 1.36
N ALA A 219 -14.91 3.40 0.61
CA ALA A 219 -16.34 3.05 0.59
C ALA A 219 -16.91 2.76 1.99
N GLN A 220 -16.13 2.10 2.85
CA GLN A 220 -16.52 1.84 4.24
C GLN A 220 -16.57 3.11 5.12
N LEU A 221 -15.82 4.17 4.79
CA LEU A 221 -15.87 5.45 5.52
C LEU A 221 -17.14 6.24 5.20
N GLN A 222 -17.74 6.00 4.03
CA GLN A 222 -19.00 6.63 3.64
C GLN A 222 -20.23 5.96 4.27
N LEU A 223 -20.05 4.84 4.99
CA LEU A 223 -21.17 4.16 5.63
C LEU A 223 -21.70 4.98 6.82
N PRO A 224 -23.03 5.19 6.94
CA PRO A 224 -23.61 5.99 8.01
C PRO A 224 -23.18 5.55 9.42
N ARG A 225 -23.08 4.24 9.65
CA ARG A 225 -22.62 3.69 10.94
C ARG A 225 -21.16 4.05 11.25
N THR A 226 -20.30 4.11 10.23
CA THR A 226 -18.89 4.52 10.40
C THR A 226 -18.82 6.01 10.77
N GLN A 227 -19.60 6.85 10.07
CA GLN A 227 -19.68 8.30 10.32
C GLN A 227 -20.28 8.61 11.69
N GLU A 228 -21.34 7.92 12.09
CA GLU A 228 -21.96 8.02 13.41
C GLU A 228 -20.96 7.68 14.52
N ARG A 229 -20.24 6.55 14.38
CA ARG A 229 -19.18 6.16 15.33
C ARG A 229 -18.10 7.23 15.44
N ALA A 230 -17.62 7.76 14.31
CA ALA A 230 -16.63 8.84 14.29
C ALA A 230 -17.15 10.12 14.95
N GLY A 231 -18.42 10.48 14.72
CA GLY A 231 -19.08 11.60 15.40
C GLY A 231 -19.16 11.40 16.92
N ARG A 232 -19.50 10.19 17.37
CA ARG A 232 -19.53 9.85 18.79
C ARG A 232 -18.16 9.93 19.44
N ILE A 233 -17.11 9.42 18.79
CA ILE A 233 -15.72 9.55 19.26
C ILE A 233 -15.33 11.02 19.45
N ARG A 234 -15.63 11.88 18.47
CA ARG A 234 -15.36 13.33 18.55
C ARG A 234 -16.10 14.03 19.68
N SER A 235 -17.25 13.50 20.11
CA SER A 235 -18.01 14.06 21.24
C SER A 235 -17.48 13.66 22.63
N LEU A 236 -16.66 12.60 22.70
CA LEU A 236 -16.17 12.03 23.97
C LEU A 236 -14.71 12.38 24.27
N LEU A 237 -13.93 12.75 23.26
CA LEU A 237 -12.50 13.04 23.40
C LEU A 237 -12.17 14.48 23.01
N PRO A 238 -11.04 15.03 23.47
CA PRO A 238 -10.53 16.30 22.96
C PRO A 238 -10.39 16.28 21.43
N GLU A 239 -10.78 17.37 20.76
CA GLU A 239 -10.86 17.45 19.30
C GLU A 239 -9.57 17.00 18.60
N ALA A 240 -8.42 17.50 19.05
CA ALA A 240 -7.13 17.15 18.47
C ALA A 240 -6.80 15.64 18.62
N THR A 241 -7.14 15.04 19.76
CA THR A 241 -6.94 13.60 20.00
C THR A 241 -7.87 12.77 19.14
N ALA A 242 -9.16 13.12 19.10
CA ALA A 242 -10.16 12.43 18.29
C ALA A 242 -9.80 12.47 16.80
N ALA A 243 -9.47 13.67 16.27
CA ALA A 243 -9.10 13.85 14.88
C ALA A 243 -7.86 13.02 14.52
N ARG A 244 -6.80 13.08 15.33
CA ARG A 244 -5.57 12.31 15.12
C ARG A 244 -5.80 10.80 15.12
N LEU A 245 -6.58 10.28 16.07
CA LEU A 245 -6.83 8.84 16.18
C LEU A 245 -7.74 8.31 15.08
N ILE A 246 -8.78 9.06 14.71
CA ILE A 246 -9.64 8.71 13.58
C ILE A 246 -8.80 8.68 12.29
N ASP A 247 -8.04 9.73 12.02
CA ASP A 247 -7.16 9.80 10.85
C ASP A 247 -6.14 8.66 10.81
N ALA A 248 -5.53 8.33 11.96
CA ALA A 248 -4.60 7.22 12.08
C ALA A 248 -5.25 5.87 11.73
N ILE A 249 -6.47 5.62 12.22
CA ILE A 249 -7.22 4.40 11.92
C ILE A 249 -7.60 4.36 10.43
N GLU A 250 -8.20 5.43 9.92
CA GLU A 250 -8.71 5.52 8.56
C GLU A 250 -7.57 5.42 7.53
N SER A 251 -6.37 5.88 7.87
CA SER A 251 -5.16 5.80 7.03
C SER A 251 -4.42 4.46 7.09
N THR A 252 -4.91 3.45 7.82
CA THR A 252 -4.32 2.10 7.76
C THR A 252 -4.62 1.40 6.43
N TRP A 253 -3.69 0.57 5.92
CA TRP A 253 -3.91 -0.33 4.78
C TRP A 253 -3.11 -1.63 4.91
N LEU A 254 -3.74 -2.78 4.63
CA LEU A 254 -3.12 -4.11 4.83
C LEU A 254 -1.98 -4.41 3.85
N CYS A 255 -1.94 -3.73 2.70
CA CYS A 255 -0.83 -3.82 1.74
C CYS A 255 0.42 -3.02 2.17
N ALA A 256 0.37 -2.27 3.28
CA ALA A 256 1.51 -1.48 3.78
C ALA A 256 2.61 -2.42 4.27
N PRO A 257 3.90 -2.15 4.05
CA PRO A 257 4.99 -2.95 4.61
C PRO A 257 4.93 -3.09 6.14
N LYS A 258 4.58 -2.01 6.85
CA LYS A 258 4.54 -1.93 8.32
C LYS A 258 3.15 -1.94 8.95
N VAL A 259 2.12 -2.48 8.28
CA VAL A 259 0.74 -2.38 8.77
C VAL A 259 0.59 -2.84 10.23
N PHE A 260 1.24 -3.93 10.65
CA PHE A 260 1.11 -4.40 12.03
C PHE A 260 1.79 -3.46 13.02
N ARG A 261 2.90 -2.79 12.65
CA ARG A 261 3.52 -1.75 13.49
C ARG A 261 2.64 -0.51 13.61
N TYR A 262 1.95 -0.13 12.53
CA TYR A 262 0.96 0.94 12.59
C TYR A 262 -0.21 0.57 13.50
N VAL A 263 -0.71 -0.67 13.42
CA VAL A 263 -1.77 -1.16 14.31
C VAL A 263 -1.29 -1.19 15.76
N GLU A 264 -0.08 -1.68 16.06
CA GLU A 264 0.52 -1.61 17.41
C GLU A 264 0.49 -0.18 17.95
N ARG A 265 0.93 0.78 17.12
CA ARG A 265 0.98 2.20 17.48
C ARG A 265 -0.42 2.75 17.80
N ILE A 266 -1.41 2.44 16.98
CA ILE A 266 -2.79 2.86 17.17
C ILE A 266 -3.35 2.26 18.46
N VAL A 267 -3.10 0.98 18.73
CA VAL A 267 -3.57 0.32 19.96
C VAL A 267 -2.99 1.01 21.21
N HIS A 268 -1.70 1.32 21.21
CA HIS A 268 -1.09 2.12 22.29
C HIS A 268 -1.71 3.50 22.41
N ASP A 269 -1.91 4.22 21.30
CA ASP A 269 -2.50 5.56 21.32
C ASP A 269 -3.96 5.56 21.81
N ILE A 270 -4.71 4.48 21.55
CA ILE A 270 -6.05 4.29 22.11
C ILE A 270 -5.97 4.08 23.63
N GLY A 271 -5.00 3.28 24.09
CA GLY A 271 -4.79 3.02 25.51
C GLY A 271 -4.63 4.27 26.37
N VAL A 272 -3.95 5.29 25.85
CA VAL A 272 -3.69 6.57 26.54
C VAL A 272 -4.60 7.72 26.10
N ALA A 273 -5.62 7.46 25.27
CA ALA A 273 -6.40 8.51 24.60
C ALA A 273 -7.06 9.52 25.57
N GLU A 274 -7.40 9.09 26.77
CA GLU A 274 -8.08 9.90 27.79
C GLU A 274 -7.11 10.55 28.79
N GLU A 275 -5.86 10.09 28.83
CA GLU A 275 -4.86 10.52 29.82
C GLU A 275 -4.13 11.81 29.41
N GLY A 276 -4.28 12.24 28.15
CA GLY A 276 -3.70 13.49 27.63
C GLY A 276 -2.17 13.52 27.57
N GLY A 277 -1.50 12.41 27.89
CA GLY A 277 -0.05 12.25 27.83
C GLY A 277 0.43 11.69 26.49
N GLU A 278 1.67 11.99 26.12
CA GLU A 278 2.37 11.21 25.09
C GLU A 278 2.69 9.84 25.68
N ALA A 279 2.32 8.77 24.96
CA ALA A 279 2.75 7.42 25.34
C ALA A 279 4.28 7.39 25.46
N SER A 280 4.80 7.14 26.66
CA SER A 280 6.17 6.67 26.84
C SER A 280 6.37 5.37 26.05
N GLU A 281 7.63 4.99 25.85
CA GLU A 281 8.13 3.75 25.22
C GLU A 281 7.03 2.76 24.82
N ARG A 282 6.84 2.58 23.50
CA ARG A 282 5.77 1.74 22.94
C ARG A 282 6.34 0.35 22.64
N PRO A 283 6.26 -0.62 23.57
CA PRO A 283 6.80 -1.94 23.31
C PRO A 283 6.05 -2.60 22.15
N ALA A 284 6.73 -3.49 21.43
CA ALA A 284 6.11 -4.32 20.41
C ALA A 284 5.07 -5.26 21.06
N ILE A 285 3.80 -5.12 20.67
CA ILE A 285 2.70 -5.92 21.26
C ILE A 285 2.18 -7.04 20.35
N LEU A 286 2.38 -6.95 19.03
CA LEU A 286 1.92 -7.95 18.05
C LEU A 286 3.04 -8.90 17.59
N GLN A 287 4.23 -8.82 18.18
CA GLN A 287 5.43 -9.58 17.80
C GLN A 287 5.66 -9.51 16.27
N SER A 288 5.48 -8.31 15.70
CA SER A 288 5.59 -8.13 14.26
C SER A 288 7.03 -8.12 13.79
N ARG A 289 7.33 -8.98 12.82
CA ARG A 289 8.55 -8.91 12.01
C ARG A 289 8.38 -7.99 10.79
N ASP A 290 7.23 -7.32 10.66
CA ASP A 290 7.06 -6.31 9.62
C ASP A 290 8.14 -5.24 9.78
N SER A 291 9.00 -5.14 8.77
CA SER A 291 9.86 -4.02 8.52
C SER A 291 9.49 -3.42 7.17
N TYR A 292 9.89 -2.17 6.94
CA TYR A 292 10.02 -1.75 5.54
C TYR A 292 11.11 -2.64 4.92
N PRO A 293 11.11 -2.85 3.60
CA PRO A 293 12.38 -3.18 2.95
C PRO A 293 13.40 -2.13 3.43
N ASP A 294 14.61 -2.58 3.75
CA ASP A 294 15.68 -1.65 4.09
C ASP A 294 15.74 -0.58 3.00
N PHE A 295 15.70 0.68 3.42
CA PHE A 295 15.52 1.79 2.48
C PHE A 295 16.69 1.86 1.52
N ASP A 296 17.91 1.66 2.02
CA ASP A 296 19.12 1.68 1.22
C ASP A 296 19.12 0.48 0.27
N ASP A 297 18.68 -0.71 0.72
CA ASP A 297 18.52 -1.88 -0.14
C ASP A 297 17.46 -1.67 -1.22
N ALA A 298 16.33 -1.05 -0.89
CA ALA A 298 15.25 -0.77 -1.83
C ALA A 298 15.68 0.27 -2.86
N GLN A 299 16.33 1.36 -2.42
CA GLN A 299 16.90 2.36 -3.30
C GLN A 299 17.96 1.74 -4.21
N ALA A 300 18.92 0.99 -3.67
CA ALA A 300 19.94 0.31 -4.45
C ALA A 300 19.33 -0.70 -5.42
N TRP A 301 18.22 -1.34 -5.07
CA TRP A 301 17.48 -2.21 -5.99
C TRP A 301 16.86 -1.43 -7.14
N TYR A 302 16.20 -0.30 -6.88
CA TYR A 302 15.63 0.55 -7.93
C TYR A 302 16.71 1.13 -8.85
N GLU A 303 17.81 1.65 -8.29
CA GLU A 303 18.94 2.19 -9.06
C GLU A 303 19.57 1.13 -9.97
N ARG A 304 19.79 -0.09 -9.46
CA ARG A 304 20.24 -1.23 -10.28
C ARG A 304 19.24 -1.54 -11.39
N LEU A 305 17.95 -1.66 -11.06
CA LEU A 305 16.92 -1.96 -12.06
C LEU A 305 16.87 -0.88 -13.15
N VAL A 306 16.88 0.41 -12.79
CA VAL A 306 16.91 1.51 -13.76
C VAL A 306 18.14 1.39 -14.66
N SER A 307 19.31 1.10 -14.09
CA SER A 307 20.54 0.90 -14.87
C SER A 307 20.44 -0.30 -15.83
N ASP A 308 19.86 -1.41 -15.38
CA ASP A 308 19.71 -2.61 -16.22
C ASP A 308 18.67 -2.38 -17.34
N LEU A 309 17.58 -1.65 -17.05
CA LEU A 309 16.60 -1.26 -18.07
C LEU A 309 17.20 -0.32 -19.11
N THR A 310 18.05 0.63 -18.71
CA THR A 310 18.79 1.49 -19.66
C THR A 310 19.66 0.66 -20.59
N ARG A 311 20.46 -0.26 -20.04
CA ARG A 311 21.30 -1.16 -20.86
C ARG A 311 20.45 -2.00 -21.82
N TRP A 312 19.31 -2.50 -21.37
CA TRP A 312 18.39 -3.26 -22.22
C TRP A 312 17.81 -2.40 -23.36
N LEU A 313 17.43 -1.15 -23.08
CA LEU A 313 16.98 -0.19 -24.10
C LEU A 313 18.10 0.13 -25.11
N ASP A 314 19.36 0.16 -24.66
CA ASP A 314 20.54 0.35 -25.53
C ASP A 314 20.92 -0.91 -26.35
N GLY A 315 20.17 -2.01 -26.21
CA GLY A 315 20.31 -3.23 -27.02
C GLY A 315 20.98 -4.41 -26.31
N ASP A 316 21.33 -4.29 -25.02
CA ASP A 316 21.84 -5.41 -24.22
C ASP A 316 20.68 -6.26 -23.69
N ALA A 317 20.20 -7.20 -24.52
CA ALA A 317 19.08 -8.08 -24.17
C ALA A 317 19.33 -8.93 -22.90
N ASP A 318 20.60 -9.14 -22.52
CA ASP A 318 20.98 -9.94 -21.35
C ASP A 318 21.00 -9.12 -20.05
N ALA A 319 20.91 -7.79 -20.11
CA ALA A 319 20.82 -6.94 -18.92
C ALA A 319 19.55 -7.22 -18.12
N VAL A 320 18.44 -7.55 -18.80
CA VAL A 320 17.18 -7.97 -18.16
C VAL A 320 16.62 -9.19 -18.90
N PRO A 321 17.11 -10.41 -18.61
CA PRO A 321 16.79 -11.60 -19.39
C PRO A 321 15.28 -11.89 -19.51
N THR A 322 14.51 -11.52 -18.49
CA THR A 322 13.05 -11.68 -18.45
C THR A 322 12.33 -10.95 -19.59
N LEU A 323 12.89 -9.84 -20.09
CA LEU A 323 12.29 -9.06 -21.19
C LEU A 323 12.51 -9.72 -22.56
N GLY A 324 13.58 -10.51 -22.72
CA GLY A 324 13.98 -11.10 -23.99
C GLY A 324 14.34 -10.06 -25.05
N GLN A 325 14.13 -10.40 -26.32
CA GLN A 325 14.43 -9.50 -27.44
C GLN A 325 13.49 -8.28 -27.46
N ALA A 326 14.06 -7.12 -27.79
CA ALA A 326 13.32 -5.87 -27.93
C ALA A 326 12.41 -5.92 -29.17
N THR A 327 11.16 -5.51 -28.97
CA THR A 327 10.20 -5.18 -30.03
C THR A 327 9.69 -3.76 -29.78
N PRO A 328 9.14 -3.05 -30.77
CA PRO A 328 8.69 -1.67 -30.57
C PRO A 328 7.74 -1.49 -29.36
N PRO A 329 6.71 -2.34 -29.15
CA PRO A 329 5.87 -2.22 -27.95
C PRO A 329 6.61 -2.47 -26.64
N LYS A 330 7.55 -3.43 -26.61
CA LYS A 330 8.35 -3.69 -25.41
C LYS A 330 9.27 -2.52 -25.09
N HIS A 331 9.92 -1.96 -26.10
CA HIS A 331 10.82 -0.83 -25.95
C HIS A 331 10.08 0.37 -25.36
N TRP A 332 8.93 0.73 -25.94
CA TRP A 332 8.07 1.79 -25.44
C TRP A 332 7.62 1.58 -23.98
N LEU A 333 7.10 0.40 -23.64
CA LEU A 333 6.67 0.11 -22.26
C LEU A 333 7.83 0.09 -21.25
N VAL A 334 9.00 -0.42 -21.64
CA VAL A 334 10.18 -0.44 -20.77
C VAL A 334 10.70 0.98 -20.55
N ARG A 335 10.69 1.83 -21.58
CA ARG A 335 11.08 3.24 -21.45
C ARG A 335 10.13 4.01 -20.54
N LEU A 336 8.82 3.79 -20.68
CA LEU A 336 7.79 4.29 -19.76
C LEU A 336 8.06 3.85 -18.31
N LEU A 337 8.23 2.54 -18.09
CA LEU A 337 8.48 1.97 -16.77
C LEU A 337 9.76 2.55 -16.15
N ARG A 338 10.87 2.56 -16.90
CA ARG A 338 12.16 3.10 -16.46
C ARG A 338 11.99 4.55 -16.02
N HIS A 339 11.36 5.38 -16.84
CA HIS A 339 11.17 6.80 -16.52
C HIS A 339 10.27 7.01 -15.31
N LYS A 340 9.20 6.22 -15.17
CA LYS A 340 8.35 6.25 -13.99
C LYS A 340 9.12 5.87 -12.71
N LEU A 341 9.99 4.87 -12.79
CA LEU A 341 10.87 4.48 -11.68
C LEU A 341 11.87 5.59 -11.32
N GLU A 342 12.44 6.28 -12.30
CA GLU A 342 13.31 7.45 -12.07
C GLU A 342 12.57 8.58 -11.34
N LEU A 343 11.32 8.85 -11.73
CA LEU A 343 10.47 9.82 -11.03
C LEU A 343 10.18 9.38 -9.61
N TYR A 344 9.98 8.08 -9.36
CA TYR A 344 9.80 7.58 -8.00
C TYR A 344 11.06 7.76 -7.16
N VAL A 345 12.24 7.41 -7.67
CA VAL A 345 13.50 7.62 -6.94
C VAL A 345 13.74 9.10 -6.63
N ARG A 346 13.41 10.00 -7.58
CA ARG A 346 13.63 11.46 -7.41
C ARG A 346 12.60 12.14 -6.50
N HIS A 347 11.32 11.79 -6.66
CA HIS A 347 10.20 12.57 -6.08
C HIS A 347 9.39 11.82 -5.04
N CYS A 348 9.28 10.50 -5.16
CA CYS A 348 8.69 9.72 -4.09
C CYS A 348 9.76 9.65 -3.01
N THR A 349 9.56 10.39 -1.93
CA THR A 349 10.40 10.26 -0.75
C THR A 349 10.19 8.85 -0.20
N PHE A 350 10.90 7.86 -0.73
CA PHE A 350 10.98 6.51 -0.16
C PHE A 350 11.34 6.62 1.34
N GLY A 351 12.10 7.65 1.72
CA GLY A 351 12.42 7.99 3.11
C GLY A 351 11.28 8.66 3.88
N GLY A 352 10.37 9.39 3.21
CA GLY A 352 9.13 9.93 3.80
C GLY A 352 8.03 8.87 3.98
N LEU A 353 8.14 7.76 3.25
CA LEU A 353 7.31 6.56 3.41
C LEU A 353 7.79 5.67 4.56
N VAL A 354 9.09 5.69 4.88
CA VAL A 354 9.73 4.85 5.92
C VAL A 354 9.91 5.61 7.24
N ALA A 355 10.33 6.87 7.19
CA ALA A 355 10.31 7.81 8.30
C ALA A 355 9.10 8.71 8.06
N GLY A 356 8.16 8.74 9.00
CA GLY A 356 6.94 9.56 8.99
C GLY A 356 7.23 11.06 9.00
N ALA A 357 7.94 11.56 7.99
CA ALA A 357 8.18 12.96 7.73
C ALA A 357 7.23 13.36 6.60
N GLY A 358 6.00 13.66 7.00
CA GLY A 358 5.05 14.53 6.31
C GLY A 358 5.06 14.48 4.78
N SER A 359 4.42 13.46 4.18
CA SER A 359 3.82 13.67 2.88
C SER A 359 2.59 14.58 3.06
N GLY A 360 2.80 15.87 2.84
CA GLY A 360 1.74 16.87 2.79
C GLY A 360 0.76 16.53 1.67
N ALA A 361 -0.35 15.93 2.04
CA ALA A 361 -1.68 16.10 1.45
C ALA A 361 -2.75 15.39 2.31
N ASN A 362 -2.39 14.38 3.11
CA ASN A 362 -3.28 13.75 4.10
C ASN A 362 -2.49 13.32 5.33
N GLY A 363 -2.91 13.79 6.52
CA GLY A 363 -2.62 13.15 7.81
C GLY A 363 -1.20 13.31 8.38
N SER A 364 -1.05 14.23 9.33
CA SER A 364 0.19 14.44 10.10
C SER A 364 0.42 13.33 11.13
N LEU A 365 1.43 12.48 10.93
CA LEU A 365 1.98 11.63 11.99
C LEU A 365 3.51 11.55 11.88
N ARG A 366 4.21 12.32 12.72
CA ARG A 366 5.65 12.19 12.91
C ARG A 366 5.96 10.79 13.46
N LEU A 367 6.77 10.02 12.74
CA LEU A 367 7.54 8.91 13.33
C LEU A 367 8.86 9.50 13.79
N ALA A 368 9.25 9.22 15.04
CA ALA A 368 10.58 9.57 15.53
C ALA A 368 11.64 8.87 14.68
N ALA A 369 12.68 9.60 14.30
CA ALA A 369 13.72 9.19 13.36
C ALA A 369 14.67 8.09 13.87
N ASP A 370 14.45 7.55 15.08
CA ASP A 370 15.45 6.78 15.81
C ASP A 370 15.17 5.28 15.93
N ASP A 371 14.17 4.73 15.24
CA ASP A 371 13.93 3.27 15.27
C ASP A 371 14.80 2.53 14.24
N ARG A 372 16.13 2.59 14.43
CA ARG A 372 17.15 1.80 13.72
C ARG A 372 17.38 0.43 14.37
N SER A 373 16.36 -0.15 15.00
CA SER A 373 16.50 -1.33 15.86
C SER A 373 16.38 -2.68 15.15
N VAL A 374 16.98 -2.87 13.97
CA VAL A 374 17.23 -4.24 13.45
C VAL A 374 18.52 -4.25 12.62
N ASP A 375 19.65 -4.51 13.28
CA ASP A 375 20.90 -4.84 12.59
C ASP A 375 20.71 -6.08 11.69
N ALA A 376 21.07 -5.92 10.42
CA ALA A 376 21.01 -6.94 9.39
C ALA A 376 22.03 -8.06 9.65
N ALA A 377 21.60 -9.14 10.32
CA ALA A 377 22.40 -10.36 10.50
C ALA A 377 21.91 -11.58 9.70
N HIS A 378 20.81 -11.49 8.95
CA HIS A 378 20.12 -12.69 8.43
C HIS A 378 19.95 -12.79 6.90
N MET A 379 20.62 -11.97 6.09
CA MET A 379 20.64 -12.12 4.62
C MET A 379 21.99 -12.65 4.11
N ARG A 380 22.48 -13.73 4.70
CA ARG A 380 23.47 -14.62 4.08
C ARG A 380 22.86 -16.01 4.06
N HIS A 381 22.72 -16.58 2.86
CA HIS A 381 22.13 -17.87 2.50
C HIS A 381 20.67 -17.82 2.02
N ALA A 382 20.51 -17.57 0.72
CA ALA A 382 19.66 -18.36 -0.19
C ALA A 382 20.17 -18.18 -1.62
#